data_AF-A0ABD6EUK7-F1
#
_entry.id   AF-A0ABD6EUK7-F1
#
_cell.length_a   1.000
_cell.length_b   1.000
_cell.length_c   1.000
_cell.angle_alpha   90.00
_cell.angle_beta   90.00
_cell.angle_gamma   90.00
#
_symmetry.space_group_name_H-M   'P 1'
#
loop_
_entity.id
_entity.type
_entity.pdbx_description
1 polymer ?
#
loop_
_entity_poly.entity_id
_entity_poly.type
_entity_poly.pdbx_seq_one_letter_code
_entity_poly.pdbx_strand_id
1 'polypeptide(L)'
;MRQTISFLRLLYDTGIERIQEGDFDSYISLEEIVIEHSALLRSIDGDAFGKLRNLGKLSISGCERLKEVTGVLLVNNTKLLSLSLDHNGLVRMPNLWMTDQHRFVLEFIDFSYNHIEYLGDGQLRRVHANRLILSHNSFREIGSNVFANCMFSSV
;
A
#
# COMPACT_ATOMS: atom_id res chain seq x y z
N MET A 1 12.91 17.02 25.09
CA MET A 1 12.59 15.93 24.15
C MET A 1 11.10 15.70 24.21
N ARG A 2 10.34 16.11 23.18
CA ARG A 2 8.91 15.78 23.08
C ARG A 2 8.85 14.35 22.58
N GLN A 3 8.41 13.42 23.43
CA GLN A 3 7.89 12.14 22.95
C GLN A 3 6.62 12.48 22.17
N THR A 4 6.73 12.52 20.85
CA THR A 4 5.54 12.50 19.99
C THR A 4 4.94 11.11 20.19
N ILE A 5 3.73 11.04 20.73
CA ILE A 5 3.00 9.78 20.80
C ILE A 5 2.64 9.45 19.35
N SER A 6 3.43 8.61 18.70
CA SER A 6 3.11 8.08 17.38
C SER A 6 1.85 7.22 17.52
N PHE A 7 0.77 7.60 16.83
CA PHE A 7 -0.48 6.83 16.82
C PHE A 7 -0.33 5.64 15.87
N LEU A 8 0.28 4.57 16.41
CA LEU A 8 0.48 3.29 15.73
C LEU A 8 -0.70 2.35 16.01
N ARG A 9 -1.21 1.74 14.95
CA ARG A 9 -2.06 0.55 15.04
C ARG A 9 -1.26 -0.66 14.56
N LEU A 10 -0.93 -1.55 15.48
CA LEU A 10 -0.37 -2.87 15.18
C LEU A 10 -1.48 -3.93 15.22
N LEU A 11 -1.66 -4.65 14.12
CA LEU A 11 -2.51 -5.82 14.02
C LEU A 11 -1.62 -7.02 13.72
N TYR A 12 -1.34 -7.82 14.75
CA TYR A 12 -0.50 -9.00 14.64
C TYR A 12 -1.34 -10.25 14.95
N ASP A 13 -1.23 -11.28 14.09
CA ASP A 13 -1.92 -12.56 14.27
C ASP A 13 -3.41 -12.41 14.59
N THR A 14 -4.08 -11.55 13.83
CA THR A 14 -5.49 -11.26 14.06
C THR A 14 -6.38 -12.23 13.29
N GLY A 15 -7.58 -12.49 13.82
CA GLY A 15 -8.62 -13.25 13.13
C GLY A 15 -9.32 -12.48 12.00
N ILE A 16 -8.75 -11.38 11.53
CA ILE A 16 -9.36 -10.51 10.53
C ILE A 16 -9.24 -11.19 9.16
N GLU A 17 -10.38 -11.43 8.52
CA GLU A 17 -10.40 -11.99 7.17
C GLU A 17 -10.37 -10.94 6.06
N ARG A 18 -10.95 -9.78 6.32
CA ARG A 18 -11.12 -8.71 5.34
C ARG A 18 -10.98 -7.36 6.01
N ILE A 19 -10.42 -6.41 5.27
CA ILE A 19 -10.46 -4.99 5.60
C ILE A 19 -11.32 -4.33 4.53
N GLN A 20 -12.37 -3.63 4.95
CA GLN A 20 -13.38 -3.02 4.08
C GLN A 20 -13.38 -1.50 4.23
N GLU A 21 -13.92 -0.80 3.23
CA GLU A 21 -14.20 0.63 3.34
C GLU A 21 -14.98 0.92 4.64
N GLY A 22 -14.55 1.93 5.39
CA GLY A 22 -15.17 2.32 6.66
C GLY A 22 -14.53 1.73 7.91
N ASP A 23 -13.76 0.64 7.82
CA ASP A 23 -13.17 -0.05 8.98
C ASP A 23 -12.26 0.87 9.82
N PHE A 24 -11.60 1.83 9.17
CA PHE A 24 -10.69 2.77 9.83
C PHE A 24 -11.23 4.20 9.97
N ASP A 25 -12.51 4.44 9.66
CA ASP A 25 -13.09 5.79 9.56
C ASP A 25 -13.01 6.61 10.85
N SER A 26 -13.08 5.94 12.00
CA SER A 26 -13.02 6.59 13.32
C SER A 26 -11.58 6.89 13.77
N TYR A 27 -10.57 6.39 13.06
CA TYR A 27 -9.16 6.44 13.43
C TYR A 27 -8.37 7.49 12.63
N ILE A 28 -8.97 8.64 12.35
CA ILE A 28 -8.41 9.71 11.50
C ILE A 28 -7.03 10.27 11.95
N SER A 29 -6.65 10.02 13.20
CA SER A 29 -5.36 10.44 13.78
C SER A 29 -4.24 9.42 13.60
N LEU A 30 -4.51 8.24 13.02
CA LEU A 30 -3.45 7.23 12.80
C LEU A 30 -2.36 7.77 11.89
N GLU A 31 -1.13 7.52 12.32
CA GLU A 31 0.10 7.86 11.60
C GLU A 31 0.74 6.61 11.01
N GLU A 32 0.57 5.46 11.65
CA GLU A 32 1.14 4.20 11.19
C GLU A 32 0.12 3.06 11.32
N ILE A 33 0.02 2.26 10.26
CA ILE A 33 -0.67 0.96 10.28
C ILE A 33 0.36 -0.10 9.93
N VAL A 34 0.49 -1.08 10.82
CA VAL A 34 1.31 -2.27 10.64
C VAL A 34 0.43 -3.49 10.83
N ILE A 35 0.36 -4.34 9.81
CA ILE A 35 -0.36 -5.61 9.84
C ILE A 35 0.63 -6.72 9.52
N GLU A 36 0.80 -7.65 10.44
CA GLU A 36 1.83 -8.67 10.32
C GLU A 36 1.25 -10.04 10.64
N HIS A 37 1.68 -11.04 9.85
CA HIS A 37 1.41 -12.46 10.10
C HIS A 37 -0.08 -12.79 10.34
N SER A 38 -1.01 -12.05 9.72
CA SER A 38 -2.45 -12.28 9.86
C SER A 38 -2.91 -13.32 8.83
N ALA A 39 -2.73 -14.61 9.17
CA ALA A 39 -2.92 -15.74 8.26
C ALA A 39 -4.35 -15.96 7.75
N LEU A 40 -5.35 -15.26 8.30
CA LEU A 40 -6.73 -15.28 7.83
C LEU A 40 -7.06 -14.15 6.87
N LEU A 41 -6.24 -13.10 6.77
CA LEU A 41 -6.51 -11.94 5.91
C LEU A 41 -6.46 -12.35 4.44
N ARG A 42 -7.54 -12.13 3.70
CA ARG A 42 -7.71 -12.57 2.31
C ARG A 42 -7.77 -11.42 1.31
N SER A 43 -8.41 -10.33 1.71
CA SER A 43 -8.67 -9.19 0.84
C SER A 43 -8.65 -7.88 1.63
N ILE A 44 -8.20 -6.83 0.97
CA ILE A 44 -8.26 -5.46 1.46
C ILE A 44 -8.98 -4.61 0.43
N ASP A 45 -9.82 -3.71 0.91
CA ASP A 45 -10.27 -2.55 0.14
C ASP A 45 -9.32 -1.38 0.41
N GLY A 46 -8.64 -0.88 -0.62
CA GLY A 46 -7.72 0.25 -0.52
C GLY A 46 -8.41 1.53 -0.04
N ASP A 47 -9.72 1.68 -0.29
CA ASP A 47 -10.49 2.84 0.12
C ASP A 47 -10.72 2.88 1.65
N ALA A 48 -10.49 1.76 2.36
CA ALA A 48 -10.49 1.70 3.82
C ALA A 48 -9.50 2.67 4.48
N PHE A 49 -8.41 3.03 3.78
CA PHE A 49 -7.41 3.97 4.29
C PHE A 49 -7.69 5.43 3.91
N GLY A 50 -8.76 5.70 3.15
CA GLY A 50 -9.03 7.00 2.52
C GLY A 50 -9.26 8.16 3.50
N LYS A 51 -9.70 7.90 4.74
CA LYS A 51 -9.86 8.93 5.77
C LYS A 51 -8.60 9.18 6.62
N LEU A 52 -7.57 8.36 6.48
CA LEU A 52 -6.34 8.41 7.27
C LEU A 52 -5.36 9.44 6.71
N ARG A 53 -5.72 10.72 6.79
CA ARG A 53 -4.93 11.83 6.21
C ARG A 53 -3.60 12.08 6.92
N ASN A 54 -3.41 11.52 8.12
CA ASN A 54 -2.17 11.61 8.87
C ASN A 54 -1.23 10.41 8.66
N LEU A 55 -1.67 9.40 7.90
CA LEU A 55 -0.92 8.16 7.68
C LEU A 55 0.42 8.47 6.99
N GLY A 56 1.52 8.18 7.67
CA GLY A 56 2.89 8.24 7.21
C GLY A 56 3.45 6.87 6.79
N LYS A 57 2.92 5.79 7.38
CA LYS A 57 3.34 4.41 7.08
C LYS A 57 2.15 3.46 6.96
N LEU A 58 2.14 2.67 5.89
CA LEU A 58 1.27 1.50 5.73
C LEU A 58 2.15 0.30 5.41
N SER A 59 2.17 -0.68 6.31
CA SER A 59 2.96 -1.90 6.18
C SER A 59 2.09 -3.12 6.41
N ILE A 60 2.05 -4.04 5.47
CA ILE A 60 1.29 -5.30 5.54
C ILE A 60 2.20 -6.41 5.06
N SER A 61 2.62 -7.32 5.94
CA SER A 61 3.59 -8.36 5.59
C SER A 61 3.29 -9.70 6.26
N GLY A 62 3.72 -10.79 5.64
CA GLY A 62 3.50 -12.15 6.14
C GLY A 62 2.03 -12.60 6.13
N CYS A 63 1.16 -11.92 5.39
CA CYS A 63 -0.25 -12.29 5.24
C CYS A 63 -0.42 -13.16 3.98
N GLU A 64 0.04 -14.40 4.02
CA GLU A 64 0.15 -15.30 2.85
C GLU A 64 -1.16 -15.56 2.09
N ARG A 65 -2.30 -15.41 2.78
CA ARG A 65 -3.63 -15.56 2.20
C ARG A 65 -4.19 -14.28 1.58
N LEU A 66 -3.52 -13.13 1.73
CA LEU A 66 -3.93 -11.86 1.13
C LEU A 66 -3.68 -11.94 -0.37
N LYS A 67 -4.74 -12.16 -1.16
CA LYS A 67 -4.64 -12.36 -2.61
C LYS A 67 -4.92 -11.10 -3.42
N GLU A 68 -5.66 -10.15 -2.86
CA GLU A 68 -6.10 -8.96 -3.56
C GLU A 68 -6.19 -7.72 -2.68
N VAL A 69 -5.85 -6.59 -3.29
CA VAL A 69 -6.24 -5.26 -2.83
C VAL A 69 -7.16 -4.68 -3.89
N THR A 70 -8.43 -4.54 -3.54
CA THR A 70 -9.46 -3.85 -4.33
C THR A 70 -9.42 -2.35 -4.03
N GLY A 71 -10.26 -1.55 -4.69
CA GLY A 71 -10.26 -0.10 -4.52
C GLY A 71 -8.97 0.55 -5.00
N VAL A 72 -8.63 1.70 -4.41
CA VAL A 72 -7.46 2.50 -4.82
C VAL A 72 -6.67 2.98 -3.60
N LEU A 73 -5.36 2.70 -3.59
CA LEU A 73 -4.45 3.22 -2.57
C LEU A 73 -3.93 4.62 -2.96
N LEU A 74 -3.47 5.36 -1.95
CA LEU A 74 -2.78 6.65 -2.04
C LEU A 74 -3.66 7.86 -2.40
N VAL A 75 -4.94 7.73 -2.71
CA VAL A 75 -5.75 8.89 -3.18
C VAL A 75 -5.74 10.08 -2.21
N ASN A 76 -5.88 9.80 -0.90
CA ASN A 76 -6.02 10.83 0.15
C ASN A 76 -4.87 10.82 1.18
N ASN A 77 -3.95 9.86 1.11
CA ASN A 77 -2.87 9.69 2.11
C ASN A 77 -1.66 10.56 1.76
N THR A 78 -1.86 11.88 1.69
CA THR A 78 -0.87 12.84 1.16
C THR A 78 0.40 13.00 2.00
N LYS A 79 0.45 12.39 3.20
CA LYS A 79 1.61 12.39 4.10
C LYS A 79 2.36 11.06 4.12
N LEU A 80 1.91 10.07 3.34
CA LEU A 80 2.51 8.74 3.34
C LEU A 80 3.94 8.83 2.81
N LEU A 81 4.89 8.25 3.55
CA LEU A 81 6.30 8.15 3.16
C LEU A 81 6.69 6.71 2.83
N SER A 82 6.00 5.72 3.40
CA SER A 82 6.29 4.30 3.18
C SER A 82 5.02 3.48 2.94
N LEU A 83 5.04 2.70 1.86
CA LEU A 83 4.01 1.73 1.51
C LEU A 83 4.67 0.37 1.29
N SER A 84 4.34 -0.63 2.13
CA SER A 84 4.84 -2.00 1.98
C SER A 84 3.69 -2.99 2.04
N LEU A 85 3.57 -3.82 1.01
CA LEU A 85 2.70 -5.00 0.97
C LEU A 85 3.54 -6.24 0.56
N ASP A 86 4.74 -6.35 1.11
CA ASP A 86 5.70 -7.41 0.83
C ASP A 86 5.33 -8.76 1.50
N HIS A 87 5.90 -9.87 1.02
CA HIS A 87 5.73 -11.21 1.60
C HIS A 87 4.26 -11.60 1.84
N ASN A 88 3.40 -11.28 0.88
CA ASN A 88 1.98 -11.64 0.89
C ASN A 88 1.65 -12.58 -0.27
N GLY A 89 0.36 -12.81 -0.50
CA GLY A 89 -0.12 -13.68 -1.56
C GLY A 89 -0.64 -12.95 -2.80
N LEU A 90 -0.33 -11.67 -3.02
CA LEU A 90 -0.99 -10.86 -4.04
C LEU A 90 -0.75 -11.44 -5.43
N VAL A 91 -1.83 -11.68 -6.18
CA VAL A 91 -1.77 -12.19 -7.57
C VAL A 91 -1.92 -11.10 -8.62
N ARG A 92 -2.37 -9.91 -8.19
CA ARG A 92 -2.61 -8.73 -9.03
C ARG A 92 -1.98 -7.51 -8.37
N MET A 93 -1.44 -6.61 -9.20
CA MET A 93 -0.94 -5.33 -8.72
C MET A 93 -2.10 -4.46 -8.20
N PRO A 94 -1.97 -3.83 -7.02
CA PRO A 94 -2.94 -2.85 -6.54
C PRO A 94 -2.97 -1.56 -7.37
N ASN A 95 -4.11 -0.86 -7.39
CA ASN A 95 -4.20 0.46 -8.00
C ASN A 95 -3.60 1.53 -7.07
N LEU A 96 -2.64 2.32 -7.58
CA LEU A 96 -1.97 3.38 -6.84
C LEU A 96 -2.14 4.71 -7.55
N TRP A 97 -2.94 5.61 -6.99
CA TRP A 97 -3.23 6.90 -7.62
C TRP A 97 -2.86 8.05 -6.69
N MET A 98 -1.97 8.91 -7.17
CA MET A 98 -1.68 10.19 -6.52
C MET A 98 -2.41 11.33 -7.24
N THR A 99 -2.79 12.31 -6.43
CA THR A 99 -3.43 13.56 -6.87
C THR A 99 -2.45 14.74 -6.73
N ASP A 100 -2.80 15.91 -7.29
CA ASP A 100 -1.99 17.13 -7.16
C ASP A 100 -1.83 17.63 -5.70
N GLN A 101 -2.51 17.01 -4.74
CA GLN A 101 -2.33 17.26 -3.30
C GLN A 101 -1.10 16.55 -2.71
N HIS A 102 -0.52 15.57 -3.43
CA HIS A 102 0.70 14.88 -3.01
C HIS A 102 1.92 15.77 -3.27
N ARG A 103 2.46 16.35 -2.19
CA ARG A 103 3.64 17.22 -2.26
C ARG A 103 4.94 16.54 -1.83
N PHE A 104 4.84 15.37 -1.22
CA PHE A 104 5.97 14.59 -0.75
C PHE A 104 6.22 13.41 -1.68
N VAL A 105 7.48 13.08 -1.89
CA VAL A 105 7.91 11.89 -2.61
C VAL A 105 7.93 10.74 -1.60
N LEU A 106 7.31 9.60 -1.92
CA LEU A 106 7.40 8.41 -1.07
C LEU A 106 8.85 7.92 -1.04
N GLU A 107 9.34 7.49 0.11
CA GLU A 107 10.68 6.92 0.22
C GLU A 107 10.76 5.57 -0.50
N PHE A 108 9.71 4.75 -0.40
CA PHE A 108 9.58 3.51 -1.13
C PHE A 108 8.14 3.02 -1.23
N ILE A 109 7.91 2.21 -2.27
CA ILE A 109 6.75 1.37 -2.46
C ILE A 109 7.27 -0.06 -2.68
N ASP A 110 6.83 -1.01 -1.85
CA ASP A 110 7.31 -2.39 -1.89
C ASP A 110 6.16 -3.39 -2.04
N PHE A 111 6.20 -4.18 -3.12
CA PHE A 111 5.31 -5.33 -3.37
C PHE A 111 6.12 -6.61 -3.62
N SER A 112 7.35 -6.67 -3.13
CA SER A 112 8.22 -7.83 -3.32
C SER A 112 7.69 -9.07 -2.62
N TYR A 113 8.15 -10.25 -3.07
CA TYR A 113 7.74 -11.54 -2.49
C TYR A 113 6.23 -11.73 -2.50
N ASN A 114 5.63 -11.51 -3.66
CA ASN A 114 4.23 -11.79 -3.95
C ASN A 114 4.12 -12.72 -5.18
N HIS A 115 2.92 -12.89 -5.72
CA HIS A 115 2.66 -13.71 -6.90
C HIS A 115 2.07 -12.88 -8.05
N ILE A 116 2.42 -11.59 -8.13
CA ILE A 116 1.83 -10.69 -9.11
C ILE A 116 2.24 -11.14 -10.52
N GLU A 117 1.25 -11.42 -11.37
CA GLU A 117 1.48 -11.89 -12.73
C GLU A 117 1.37 -10.78 -13.78
N TYR A 118 0.61 -9.72 -13.47
CA TYR A 118 0.25 -8.67 -14.42
C TYR A 118 0.40 -7.28 -13.80
N LEU A 119 1.09 -6.39 -14.52
CA LEU A 119 1.09 -4.94 -14.29
C LEU A 119 0.50 -4.25 -15.53
N GLY A 120 -0.76 -3.83 -15.45
CA GLY A 120 -1.51 -3.25 -16.56
C GLY A 120 -1.47 -1.73 -16.60
N ASP A 121 -1.69 -1.18 -17.79
CA ASP A 121 -1.77 0.27 -18.02
C ASP A 121 -2.84 0.91 -17.11
N GLY A 122 -2.50 2.02 -16.45
CA GLY A 122 -3.40 2.78 -15.59
C GLY A 122 -3.53 2.28 -14.14
N GLN A 123 -2.85 1.20 -13.75
CA GLN A 123 -2.75 0.78 -12.34
C GLN A 123 -1.93 1.75 -11.50
N LEU A 124 -0.86 2.31 -12.06
CA LEU A 124 -0.10 3.39 -11.46
C LEU A 124 -0.50 4.70 -12.13
N ARG A 125 -0.93 5.69 -11.34
CA ARG A 125 -1.29 7.03 -11.84
C ARG A 125 -0.58 8.10 -11.04
N ARG A 126 0.32 8.82 -11.71
CA ARG A 126 1.07 9.95 -11.14
C ARG A 126 1.86 9.58 -9.88
N VAL A 127 2.29 8.32 -9.79
CA VAL A 127 3.01 7.82 -8.61
C VAL A 127 4.41 8.43 -8.56
N HIS A 128 4.75 9.01 -7.42
CA HIS A 128 6.05 9.64 -7.16
C HIS A 128 6.70 8.98 -5.93
N ALA A 129 7.77 8.23 -6.16
CA ALA A 129 8.49 7.51 -5.11
C ALA A 129 9.99 7.43 -5.41
N ASN A 130 10.85 7.30 -4.41
CA ASN A 130 12.28 7.09 -4.66
C ASN A 130 12.57 5.66 -5.12
N ARG A 131 11.80 4.68 -4.65
CA ARG A 131 11.99 3.27 -5.02
C ARG A 131 10.65 2.58 -5.22
N LEU A 132 10.56 1.81 -6.30
CA LEU A 132 9.49 0.84 -6.52
C LEU A 132 10.10 -0.55 -6.56
N ILE A 133 9.75 -1.39 -5.60
CA ILE A 133 10.33 -2.72 -5.41
C ILE A 133 9.27 -3.74 -5.79
N LEU A 134 9.55 -4.47 -6.88
CA LEU A 134 8.66 -5.50 -7.46
C LEU A 134 9.35 -6.86 -7.58
N SER A 135 10.54 -7.03 -6.99
CA SER A 135 11.32 -8.27 -7.05
C SER A 135 10.56 -9.46 -6.46
N HIS A 136 10.92 -10.68 -6.85
CA HIS A 136 10.27 -11.91 -6.35
C HIS A 136 8.74 -11.91 -6.56
N ASN A 137 8.33 -11.58 -7.78
CA ASN A 137 6.96 -11.76 -8.28
C ASN A 137 6.96 -12.74 -9.47
N SER A 138 5.80 -12.96 -10.09
CA SER A 138 5.62 -13.91 -11.19
C SER A 138 5.21 -13.21 -12.50
N PHE A 139 5.73 -12.00 -12.75
CA PHE A 139 5.32 -11.18 -13.90
C PHE A 139 5.47 -11.92 -15.22
N ARG A 140 4.36 -12.02 -15.94
CA ARG A 140 4.29 -12.55 -17.30
C ARG A 140 4.12 -11.43 -18.32
N GLU A 141 3.44 -10.36 -17.92
CA GLU A 141 3.13 -9.23 -18.79
C GLU A 141 3.18 -7.91 -18.00
N ILE A 142 3.79 -6.91 -18.64
CA ILE A 142 3.82 -5.53 -18.17
C ILE A 142 3.35 -4.65 -19.33
N GLY A 143 2.33 -3.84 -19.10
CA GLY A 143 1.78 -2.91 -20.08
C GLY A 143 2.80 -1.87 -20.54
N SER A 144 2.62 -1.39 -21.77
CA SER A 144 3.58 -0.48 -22.41
C SER A 144 3.67 0.91 -21.77
N ASN A 145 2.63 1.36 -21.06
CA ASN A 145 2.53 2.71 -20.50
C ASN A 145 2.27 2.70 -18.99
N VAL A 146 2.62 1.60 -18.30
CA VAL A 146 2.36 1.42 -16.87
C VAL A 146 2.98 2.51 -15.99
N PHE A 147 4.10 3.09 -16.42
CA PHE A 147 4.81 4.15 -15.70
C PHE A 147 4.58 5.54 -16.30
N ALA A 148 3.63 5.70 -17.22
CA ALA A 148 3.32 7.00 -17.81
C ALA A 148 2.92 7.99 -16.69
N ASN A 149 3.57 9.16 -16.69
CA ASN A 149 3.40 10.21 -15.68
C ASN A 149 3.80 9.82 -14.25
N CYS A 150 4.46 8.68 -14.04
CA CYS A 150 5.09 8.36 -12.75
C CYS A 150 6.51 8.93 -12.71
N MET A 151 7.03 9.22 -11.51
CA MET A 151 8.42 9.62 -11.32
C MET A 151 9.06 8.73 -10.26
N PHE A 152 10.09 7.98 -10.65
CA PHE A 152 10.94 7.22 -9.74
C PHE A 152 12.34 7.81 -9.75
N SER A 153 12.86 8.22 -8.60
CA SER A 153 14.21 8.77 -8.52
C SER A 153 15.25 7.65 -8.52
N SER A 154 16.36 7.85 -9.20
CA SER A 154 17.55 7.02 -9.03
C SER A 154 18.30 7.55 -7.81
N VAL A 155 18.30 6.81 -6.70
CA VAL A 155 19.17 7.07 -5.55
C VAL A 155 20.55 6.51 -5.83
#